data_AF-A0ABD2PVI0-F1
#
_entry.id   AF-A0ABD2PVI0-F1
#
_cell.length_a   1.000
_cell.length_b   1.000
_cell.length_c   1.000
_cell.angle_alpha   90.00
_cell.angle_beta   90.00
_cell.angle_gamma   90.00
#
_symmetry.space_group_name_H-M   'P 1'
#
loop_
_entity.id
_entity.type
_entity.pdbx_description
1 polymer ?
#
loop_
_entity_poly.entity_id
_entity_poly.type
_entity_poly.pdbx_seq_one_letter_code
_entity_poly.pdbx_strand_id
1 'polypeptide(L)'
;MSSAAEEEDYYELLDDKHLFRLAGQVRERWEELLRAGLLQKEEAGNDPACLQESVVEECKKFAPNDNHLQAHHLLVHWRYKCWQNQCPKRKMLLTLGEALKKSGNSEAAQNFQSDIDTLFSIQYV
;
A
#
# COMPACT_ATOMS: atom_id res chain seq x y z
N MET A 1 17.49 -6.01 24.57
CA MET A 1 17.91 -4.95 23.63
C MET A 1 18.04 -5.59 22.26
N SER A 2 16.97 -5.63 21.48
CA SER A 2 17.01 -6.03 20.08
C SER A 2 15.81 -5.36 19.42
N SER A 3 16.03 -4.22 18.77
CA SER A 3 14.95 -3.39 18.22
C SER A 3 15.35 -2.63 16.94
N ALA A 4 16.59 -2.77 16.46
CA ALA A 4 17.03 -2.04 15.27
C ALA A 4 16.96 -2.90 13.98
N ALA A 5 17.32 -4.18 14.07
CA ALA A 5 17.37 -5.05 12.89
C ALA A 5 15.99 -5.47 12.35
N GLU A 6 14.95 -5.54 13.20
CA GLU A 6 13.58 -5.86 12.76
C GLU A 6 12.86 -4.62 12.20
N GLU A 7 13.30 -3.41 12.54
CA GLU A 7 12.74 -2.15 12.00
C GLU A 7 13.29 -1.81 10.62
N GLU A 8 14.55 -2.16 10.32
CA GLU A 8 15.16 -1.93 8.99
C GLU A 8 14.48 -2.76 7.88
N ASP A 9 14.02 -3.97 8.21
CA ASP A 9 13.44 -4.92 7.24
C ASP A 9 12.01 -4.53 6.81
N TYR A 10 11.35 -3.61 7.53
CA TYR A 10 10.00 -3.15 7.22
C TYR A 10 9.97 -2.15 6.05
N TYR A 11 11.04 -1.38 5.89
CA TYR A 11 11.14 -0.29 4.89
C TYR A 11 11.76 -0.71 3.56
N GLU A 12 12.51 -1.81 3.51
CA GLU A 12 13.16 -2.25 2.26
C GLU A 12 12.19 -2.81 1.20
N LEU A 13 11.07 -3.42 1.60
CA LEU A 13 10.19 -4.10 0.65
C LEU A 13 9.22 -3.17 -0.13
N LEU A 14 8.90 -2.01 0.43
CA LEU A 14 8.02 -1.02 -0.19
C LEU A 14 8.62 0.37 0.00
N ASP A 15 9.82 0.55 -0.53
CA ASP A 15 10.46 1.87 -0.58
C ASP A 15 9.65 2.85 -1.46
N ASP A 16 10.00 4.14 -1.39
CA ASP A 16 9.27 5.17 -2.14
C ASP A 16 9.33 4.95 -3.65
N LYS A 17 10.36 4.28 -4.17
CA LYS A 17 10.47 3.98 -5.61
C LYS A 17 9.44 2.92 -6.03
N HIS A 18 9.25 1.88 -5.22
CA HIS A 18 8.22 0.86 -5.47
C HIS A 18 6.83 1.48 -5.39
N LEU A 19 6.56 2.29 -4.36
CA LEU A 19 5.27 2.97 -4.22
C LEU A 19 5.01 3.94 -5.37
N PHE A 20 6.03 4.68 -5.83
CA PHE A 20 5.91 5.60 -6.94
C PHE A 20 5.65 4.87 -8.27
N ARG A 21 6.32 3.74 -8.51
CA ARG A 21 6.06 2.87 -9.67
C ARG A 21 4.64 2.32 -9.65
N LEU A 22 4.20 1.81 -8.49
CA LEU A 22 2.85 1.28 -8.31
C LEU A 22 1.78 2.36 -8.50
N ALA A 23 2.03 3.56 -7.97
CA ALA A 23 1.17 4.73 -8.18
C ALA A 23 1.04 5.09 -9.67
N GLY A 24 2.10 4.91 -10.45
CA GLY A 24 2.08 5.07 -11.90
C GLY A 24 1.21 4.03 -12.62
N GLN A 25 1.11 2.82 -12.08
CA GLN A 25 0.28 1.75 -12.64
C GLN A 25 -1.20 1.91 -12.26
N VAL A 26 -1.48 2.35 -11.03
CA VAL A 26 -2.85 2.53 -10.54
C VAL A 26 -3.45 3.83 -11.07
N ARG A 27 -2.66 4.92 -11.11
CA ARG A 27 -2.99 6.23 -11.69
C ARG A 27 -4.43 6.66 -11.42
N GLU A 28 -5.31 6.63 -12.42
CA GLU A 28 -6.68 7.13 -12.35
C GLU A 28 -7.58 6.29 -11.45
N ARG A 29 -7.16 5.04 -11.15
CA ARG A 29 -7.94 4.08 -10.37
C ARG A 29 -7.57 4.04 -8.88
N TRP A 30 -6.94 5.10 -8.39
CA TRP A 30 -6.41 5.13 -7.03
C TRP A 30 -7.50 5.20 -5.97
N GLU A 31 -8.64 5.84 -6.29
CA GLU A 31 -9.81 5.86 -5.41
C GLU A 31 -10.46 4.48 -5.30
N GLU A 32 -10.50 3.73 -6.41
CA GLU A 32 -10.98 2.37 -6.47
C GLU A 32 -10.06 1.44 -5.67
N LEU A 33 -8.74 1.64 -5.74
CA LEU A 33 -7.79 0.93 -4.89
C LEU A 33 -8.11 1.12 -3.40
N LEU A 34 -8.37 2.37 -3.00
CA LEU A 34 -8.77 2.67 -1.63
C LEU A 34 -10.06 1.95 -1.25
N ARG A 35 -11.15 2.15 -2.00
CA ARG A 35 -12.47 1.55 -1.73
C ARG A 35 -12.47 0.02 -1.76
N ALA A 36 -11.61 -0.59 -2.57
CA ALA A 36 -11.57 -2.02 -2.80
C ALA A 36 -10.92 -2.83 -1.67
N GLY A 37 -10.09 -2.20 -0.84
CA GLY A 37 -9.41 -2.94 0.23
C GLY A 37 -8.51 -2.15 1.17
N LEU A 38 -8.25 -0.87 0.92
CA LEU A 38 -7.46 -0.03 1.84
C LEU A 38 -8.32 0.87 2.71
N LEU A 39 -9.63 0.94 2.49
CA LEU A 39 -10.58 1.68 3.31
C LEU A 39 -11.11 0.80 4.45
N GLN A 40 -11.22 1.38 5.66
CA GLN A 40 -11.90 0.71 6.75
C GLN A 40 -13.42 0.71 6.49
N LYS A 41 -14.05 -0.46 6.43
CA LYS A 41 -15.51 -0.54 6.50
C LYS A 41 -15.91 -0.39 7.97
N GLU A 42 -16.87 0.50 8.25
CA GLU A 42 -17.32 0.81 9.63
C GLU A 42 -17.70 -0.42 10.46
N GLU A 43 -18.09 -1.52 9.81
CA GLU A 43 -18.49 -2.78 10.47
C GLU A 43 -17.32 -3.72 10.82
N ALA A 44 -16.14 -3.52 10.23
CA ALA A 44 -14.94 -4.30 10.51
C ALA A 44 -14.08 -3.52 11.51
N GLY A 45 -13.97 -4.01 12.73
CA GLY A 45 -13.12 -3.40 13.78
C GLY A 45 -11.73 -3.07 13.25
N ASN A 46 -11.07 -2.07 13.86
CA ASN A 46 -9.77 -1.48 13.46
C ASN A 46 -8.82 -2.46 12.75
N ASP A 47 -8.94 -2.58 11.43
CA ASP A 47 -7.93 -3.29 10.66
C ASP A 47 -6.72 -2.35 10.60
N PRO A 48 -5.57 -2.79 11.14
CA PRO A 48 -4.38 -1.95 11.20
C PRO A 48 -3.87 -1.53 9.80
N ALA A 49 -4.33 -2.19 8.73
CA ALA A 49 -3.97 -1.90 7.35
C ALA A 49 -4.99 -1.01 6.60
N CYS A 50 -5.99 -0.45 7.28
CA CYS A 50 -7.01 0.38 6.67
C CYS A 50 -6.84 1.88 6.98
N LEU A 51 -7.19 2.70 5.99
CA LEU A 51 -7.24 4.16 6.03
C LEU A 51 -8.68 4.64 6.24
N GLN A 52 -8.80 5.89 6.71
CA GLN A 52 -10.07 6.61 6.78
C GLN A 52 -10.41 7.27 5.44
N GLU A 53 -11.69 7.53 5.22
CA GLU A 53 -12.19 8.14 3.98
C GLU A 53 -11.67 9.57 3.77
N SER A 54 -11.36 10.29 4.85
CA SER A 54 -10.77 11.64 4.81
C SER A 54 -9.46 11.72 4.02
N VAL A 55 -8.73 10.61 3.89
CA VAL A 55 -7.46 10.56 3.15
C VAL A 55 -7.66 10.85 1.66
N VAL A 56 -8.86 10.59 1.10
CA VAL A 56 -9.18 10.95 -0.29
C VAL A 56 -9.08 12.47 -0.49
N GLU A 57 -9.66 13.22 0.43
CA GLU A 57 -9.73 14.67 0.37
C GLU A 57 -8.34 15.28 0.60
N GLU A 58 -7.54 14.67 1.48
CA GLU A 58 -6.13 15.05 1.68
C GLU A 58 -5.30 14.84 0.42
N CYS A 59 -5.41 13.68 -0.24
CA CYS A 59 -4.70 13.40 -1.50
C CYS A 59 -5.09 14.40 -2.59
N LYS A 60 -6.39 14.68 -2.74
CA LYS A 60 -6.89 15.67 -3.71
C LYS A 60 -6.43 17.09 -3.41
N LYS A 61 -6.33 17.48 -2.13
CA LYS A 61 -5.77 18.78 -1.74
C LYS A 61 -4.28 18.88 -2.01
N PHE A 62 -3.53 17.79 -1.78
CA PHE A 62 -2.09 17.74 -1.98
C PHE A 62 -1.70 17.89 -3.45
N ALA A 63 -2.38 17.18 -4.36
CA ALA A 63 -2.07 17.19 -5.79
C ALA A 63 -3.33 17.26 -6.65
N PRO A 64 -4.03 18.41 -6.76
CA PRO A 64 -5.39 18.50 -7.31
C PRO A 64 -5.57 17.96 -8.74
N ASN A 65 -4.54 18.05 -9.57
CA ASN A 65 -4.60 17.72 -10.99
C ASN A 65 -3.67 16.56 -11.38
N ASP A 66 -3.08 15.86 -10.41
CA ASP A 66 -2.10 14.81 -10.69
C ASP A 66 -2.48 13.51 -9.95
N ASN A 67 -3.17 12.63 -10.67
CA ASN A 67 -3.59 11.32 -10.17
C ASN A 67 -2.41 10.42 -9.77
N HIS A 68 -1.24 10.59 -10.38
CA HIS A 68 -0.05 9.82 -10.02
C HIS A 68 0.46 10.26 -8.64
N LEU A 69 0.57 11.57 -8.41
CA LEU A 69 0.97 12.10 -7.10
C LEU A 69 -0.10 11.84 -6.03
N GLN A 70 -1.39 11.89 -6.37
CA GLN A 70 -2.47 11.49 -5.45
C GLN A 70 -2.34 10.01 -5.05
N ALA A 71 -2.18 9.11 -6.02
CA ALA A 71 -2.00 7.68 -5.77
C ALA A 71 -0.75 7.39 -4.95
N HIS A 72 0.36 8.07 -5.24
CA HIS A 72 1.60 7.94 -4.48
C HIS A 72 1.41 8.40 -3.03
N HIS A 73 0.79 9.56 -2.83
CA HIS A 73 0.51 10.07 -1.50
C HIS A 73 -0.38 9.12 -0.68
N LEU A 74 -1.42 8.56 -1.31
CA LEU A 74 -2.26 7.53 -0.70
C LEU A 74 -1.43 6.32 -0.23
N LEU A 75 -0.59 5.77 -1.10
CA LEU A 75 0.21 4.58 -0.81
C LEU A 75 1.23 4.83 0.31
N VAL A 76 1.84 6.02 0.34
CA VAL A 76 2.75 6.44 1.43
C VAL A 76 1.99 6.54 2.75
N HIS A 77 0.81 7.16 2.74
CA HIS A 77 -0.02 7.30 3.94
C HIS A 77 -0.48 5.94 4.46
N TRP A 78 -0.89 5.05 3.56
CA TRP A 78 -1.23 3.67 3.89
C TRP A 78 -0.06 2.91 4.51
N ARG A 79 1.15 2.97 3.90
CA ARG A 79 2.35 2.34 4.46
C ARG A 79 2.65 2.86 5.86
N TYR A 80 2.56 4.16 6.06
CA TYR A 80 2.79 4.78 7.37
C TYR A 80 1.76 4.32 8.41
N LYS A 81 0.49 4.18 8.03
CA LYS A 81 -0.56 3.66 8.91
C LYS A 81 -0.31 2.20 9.31
N CYS A 82 0.09 1.36 8.36
CA CYS A 82 0.50 -0.02 8.62
C CYS A 82 1.66 -0.08 9.62
N TRP A 83 2.66 0.80 9.48
CA TRP A 83 3.78 0.89 10.41
C TRP A 83 3.34 1.32 11.81
N GLN A 84 2.54 2.39 11.92
CA GLN A 84 2.02 2.88 13.21
C GLN A 84 1.24 1.80 13.97
N ASN A 85 0.49 0.98 13.24
CA ASN A 85 -0.32 -0.09 13.81
C ASN A 85 0.41 -1.45 13.88
N GLN A 86 1.71 -1.49 13.59
CA GLN A 86 2.55 -2.69 13.63
C GLN A 86 1.96 -3.86 12.81
N CYS A 87 1.44 -3.58 11.61
CA CYS A 87 0.94 -4.60 10.70
C CYS A 87 2.01 -5.68 10.47
N PRO A 88 1.68 -6.98 10.45
CA PRO A 88 2.62 -7.97 9.95
C PRO A 88 2.94 -7.68 8.48
N LYS A 89 4.22 -7.67 8.10
CA LYS A 89 4.71 -7.39 6.73
C LYS A 89 3.96 -8.22 5.68
N ARG A 90 3.79 -9.52 5.96
CA ARG A 90 3.00 -10.43 5.10
C ARG A 90 1.54 -10.00 4.95
N LYS A 91 0.89 -9.55 6.04
CA LYS A 91 -0.49 -9.07 5.99
C LYS A 91 -0.58 -7.79 5.14
N MET A 92 0.30 -6.84 5.36
CA MET A 92 0.37 -5.59 4.60
C MET A 92 0.48 -5.84 3.08
N LEU A 93 1.40 -6.71 2.66
CA LEU A 93 1.59 -7.07 1.25
C LEU A 93 0.38 -7.79 0.66
N LEU A 94 -0.19 -8.75 1.39
CA LEU A 94 -1.40 -9.46 0.96
C LEU A 94 -2.59 -8.51 0.81
N THR A 95 -2.79 -7.59 1.76
CA THR A 95 -3.87 -6.59 1.70
C THR A 95 -3.74 -5.69 0.47
N LEU A 96 -2.54 -5.18 0.18
CA LEU A 96 -2.32 -4.37 -1.02
C LEU A 96 -2.52 -5.18 -2.31
N GLY A 97 -2.00 -6.41 -2.36
CA GLY A 97 -2.17 -7.29 -3.51
C GLY A 97 -3.64 -7.62 -3.79
N GLU A 98 -4.42 -7.87 -2.74
CA GLU A 98 -5.87 -8.06 -2.86
C GLU A 98 -6.60 -6.80 -3.30
N ALA A 99 -6.23 -5.64 -2.75
CA ALA A 99 -6.83 -4.36 -3.13
C ALA A 99 -6.57 -4.03 -4.61
N LEU A 100 -5.36 -4.30 -5.11
CA LEU A 100 -5.02 -4.15 -6.53
C LEU A 100 -5.87 -5.06 -7.43
N LYS A 101 -6.08 -6.32 -7.01
CA LYS A 101 -6.96 -7.26 -7.74
C LYS A 101 -8.42 -6.79 -7.75
N LYS A 102 -8.94 -6.37 -6.60
CA LYS A 102 -10.35 -5.96 -6.42
C LYS A 102 -10.67 -4.62 -7.08
N SER A 103 -9.68 -3.72 -7.22
CA SER A 103 -9.82 -2.43 -7.92
C SER A 103 -9.73 -2.53 -9.46
N GLY A 104 -9.59 -3.76 -9.99
CA GLY A 104 -9.45 -3.98 -11.43
C GLY A 104 -8.09 -3.54 -11.99
N ASN A 105 -7.09 -3.37 -11.13
CA ASN A 105 -5.71 -3.09 -11.52
C ASN A 105 -4.94 -4.42 -11.71
N SER A 106 -5.45 -5.30 -12.57
CA SER A 106 -4.96 -6.68 -12.72
C SER A 106 -3.48 -6.76 -13.13
N GLU A 107 -3.02 -5.87 -14.00
CA GLU A 107 -1.62 -5.79 -14.42
C GLU A 107 -0.72 -5.32 -13.27
N ALA A 108 -1.13 -4.27 -12.54
CA ALA A 108 -0.42 -3.82 -11.35
C ALA A 108 -0.35 -4.91 -10.28
N ALA A 109 -1.44 -5.68 -10.09
CA ALA A 109 -1.48 -6.80 -9.16
C ALA A 109 -0.53 -7.94 -9.57
N GLN A 110 -0.40 -8.24 -10.86
CA GLN A 110 0.54 -9.26 -11.36
C GLN A 110 1.99 -8.80 -11.17
N ASN A 111 2.30 -7.55 -11.54
CA ASN A 111 3.63 -6.97 -11.37
C ASN A 111 4.01 -6.94 -9.88
N PHE A 112 3.09 -6.50 -9.03
CA PHE A 112 3.28 -6.47 -7.58
C PHE A 112 3.46 -7.87 -6.98
N GLN A 113 2.74 -8.88 -7.45
CA GLN A 113 2.95 -10.27 -7.02
C GLN A 113 4.33 -10.79 -7.42
N SER A 114 4.78 -10.50 -8.65
CA SER A 114 6.12 -10.86 -9.12
C SER A 114 7.23 -10.20 -8.30
N ASP A 115 7.04 -8.92 -7.92
CA ASP A 115 7.95 -8.20 -7.03
C ASP A 115 8.00 -8.89 -5.66
N ILE A 116 6.84 -9.22 -5.08
CA ILE A 116 6.71 -9.93 -3.82
C ILE A 116 7.42 -11.29 -3.84
N ASP A 117 7.20 -12.10 -4.87
CA ASP A 117 7.77 -13.44 -4.98
C ASP A 117 9.30 -13.36 -5.12
N THR A 118 9.81 -12.33 -5.81
CA THR A 118 11.24 -12.05 -5.88
C THR A 118 11.81 -11.68 -4.51
N LEU A 119 11.12 -10.81 -3.77
CA LEU A 119 11.58 -10.35 -2.45
C LEU A 119 11.55 -11.50 -1.42
N PHE A 120 10.55 -12.37 -1.44
CA PHE A 120 10.49 -13.53 -0.56
C PHE A 120 11.45 -14.66 -0.97
N SER A 121 11.78 -14.82 -2.25
CA SER A 121 12.77 -15.82 -2.68
C SER A 121 14.20 -15.46 -2.29
N ILE A 122 14.53 -14.17 -2.17
CA ILE A 122 15.86 -13.69 -1.73
C ILE A 122 16.08 -13.93 -0.21
N GLN A 123 15.02 -13.93 0.61
CA GLN A 123 15.13 -14.18 2.06
C GLN A 123 15.35 -15.65 2.45
N TYR A 124 15.38 -16.59 1.49
CA TYR A 124 15.50 -18.04 1.73
C TYR A 124 16.78 -18.69 1.14
N VAL A 125 17.82 -17.90 0.84
CA VAL A 125 19.15 -18.41 0.40
C VAL A 125 20.21 -18.09 1.43
#